data_AF-A0A821VSS5-F1
#
_entry.id   AF-A0A821VSS5-F1
#
_cell.length_a   1.000
_cell.length_b   1.000
_cell.length_c   1.000
_cell.angle_alpha   90.00
_cell.angle_beta   90.00
_cell.angle_gamma   90.00
#
_symmetry.space_group_name_H-M   'P 1'
#
loop_
_entity.id
_entity.type
_entity.pdbx_description
1 polymer ?
#
loop_
_entity_poly.entity_id
_entity_poly.type
_entity_poly.pdbx_seq_one_letter_code
_entity_poly.pdbx_strand_id
1 'polypeptide(L)'
;MIEIKNTELINDTFNQPSRDTFIYAILFDESFSLLSIHNTIIDRLSQQWTKWEQGNILASDVRTWEKFSGEKKAIVHKIWSLVAQKSGRQDDIDIVFDSSRKALKNKLETNDKVITCLNTYCREAIDKQKYDDLVKNWHELFELENIHSIDIPSDLSNIVPLAEQLNPYATASAWRTYLNQQTRPKSNNRSVGRRSLKEPIERHLSEEIDDDTRSQEHVLSADKSEKTTNETVKIECISILEQAVKTLQDFEQILKLICDSGRQVPIDDILCLFPDIDHAENDIKLLIPLLNQDILPLFFSVASFWKDHIRIRYICT
;
A
#
# COMPACT_ATOMS: atom_id res chain seq x y z
N MET A 1 13.37 44.65 -30.33
CA MET A 1 13.22 43.18 -30.39
C MET A 1 12.47 42.76 -29.13
N ILE A 2 11.33 42.07 -29.23
CA ILE A 2 10.60 41.58 -28.06
C ILE A 2 11.28 40.29 -27.61
N GLU A 3 11.75 40.23 -26.36
CA GLU A 3 12.39 39.05 -25.80
C GLU A 3 11.42 38.35 -24.85
N ILE A 4 10.98 37.15 -25.21
CA ILE A 4 10.08 36.32 -24.41
C ILE A 4 10.93 35.34 -23.59
N LYS A 5 10.85 35.38 -22.26
CA LYS A 5 11.62 34.45 -21.42
C LYS A 5 11.03 33.04 -21.49
N ASN A 6 11.86 32.01 -21.29
CA ASN A 6 11.36 30.62 -21.34
C ASN A 6 10.34 30.32 -20.23
N THR A 7 10.56 30.91 -19.06
CA THR A 7 9.64 30.80 -17.93
C THR A 7 8.27 31.41 -18.24
N GLU A 8 8.25 32.57 -18.89
CA GLU A 8 7.03 33.24 -19.35
C GLU A 8 6.31 32.42 -20.43
N LEU A 9 7.06 31.91 -21.41
CA LEU A 9 6.53 31.06 -22.46
C LEU A 9 5.80 29.83 -21.89
N ILE A 10 6.45 29.07 -20.99
CA ILE A 10 5.83 27.88 -20.36
C ILE A 10 4.71 28.29 -19.41
N ASN A 11 4.84 29.41 -18.71
CA ASN A 11 3.77 29.90 -17.85
C ASN A 11 2.49 30.17 -18.64
N ASP A 12 2.58 30.89 -19.76
CA ASP A 12 1.42 31.34 -20.52
C ASP A 12 0.81 30.23 -21.39
N THR A 13 1.58 29.19 -21.70
CA THR A 13 1.15 28.09 -22.59
C THR A 13 0.83 26.80 -21.86
N PHE A 14 1.31 26.66 -20.62
CA PHE A 14 1.08 25.47 -19.81
C PHE A 14 0.64 25.84 -18.39
N ASN A 15 1.48 26.46 -17.55
CA ASN A 15 1.17 26.57 -16.10
C ASN A 15 -0.08 27.40 -15.77
N GLN A 16 -0.28 28.50 -16.48
CA GLN A 16 -1.39 29.45 -16.32
C GLN A 16 -1.95 29.85 -17.69
N PRO A 17 -2.55 28.89 -18.42
CA PRO A 17 -2.99 29.12 -19.78
C PRO A 17 -4.25 29.98 -19.75
N SER A 18 -4.24 31.07 -20.53
CA SER A 18 -5.39 31.96 -20.72
C SER A 18 -5.44 32.45 -22.17
N ARG A 19 -6.64 32.81 -22.64
CA ARG A 19 -6.84 33.45 -23.95
C ARG A 19 -6.33 34.90 -23.97
N ASP A 20 -6.21 35.50 -22.78
CA ASP A 20 -5.80 36.89 -22.62
C ASP A 20 -4.26 37.04 -22.54
N THR A 21 -3.50 35.93 -22.61
CA THR A 21 -2.04 36.01 -22.61
C THR A 21 -1.52 36.54 -23.94
N PHE A 22 -0.41 37.26 -23.88
CA PHE A 22 0.27 37.78 -25.07
C PHE A 22 0.69 36.66 -26.02
N ILE A 23 1.14 35.52 -25.46
CA ILE A 23 1.53 34.35 -26.26
C ILE A 23 0.33 33.75 -26.99
N TYR A 24 -0.84 33.65 -26.33
CA TYR A 24 -2.05 33.14 -26.99
C TYR A 24 -2.47 34.04 -28.16
N ALA A 25 -2.43 35.36 -27.97
CA ALA A 25 -2.75 36.32 -29.03
C ALA A 25 -1.79 36.18 -30.22
N ILE A 26 -0.48 36.09 -30.00
CA ILE A 26 0.49 35.89 -31.08
C ILE A 26 0.21 34.59 -31.84
N LEU A 27 -0.12 33.49 -31.15
CA LEU A 27 -0.30 32.19 -31.77
C LEU A 27 -1.57 32.06 -32.60
N PHE A 28 -2.62 32.84 -32.32
CA PHE A 28 -3.94 32.63 -32.92
C PHE A 28 -4.57 33.83 -33.63
N ASP A 29 -4.00 35.02 -33.55
CA ASP A 29 -4.39 36.15 -34.40
C ASP A 29 -3.58 36.13 -35.71
N GLU A 30 -4.31 36.08 -36.84
CA GLU A 30 -3.75 35.96 -38.19
C GLU A 30 -2.73 37.06 -38.51
N SER A 31 -2.89 38.25 -37.92
CA SER A 31 -2.00 39.39 -38.10
C SER A 31 -0.57 39.10 -37.66
N PHE A 32 -0.39 38.19 -36.70
CA PHE A 32 0.93 37.81 -36.18
C PHE A 32 1.53 36.57 -36.85
N SER A 33 0.73 35.82 -37.63
CA SER A 33 1.15 34.53 -38.23
C SER A 33 2.36 34.64 -39.18
N LEU A 34 2.55 35.80 -39.80
CA LEU A 34 3.66 36.09 -40.71
C LEU A 34 4.89 36.68 -40.01
N LEU A 35 4.80 37.00 -38.72
CA LEU A 35 5.90 37.60 -37.99
C LEU A 35 6.90 36.55 -37.51
N SER A 36 8.18 36.93 -37.47
CA SER A 36 9.26 36.04 -36.99
C SER A 36 9.07 35.57 -35.54
N ILE A 37 8.40 36.39 -34.71
CA ILE A 37 8.10 36.05 -33.31
C ILE A 37 7.16 34.84 -33.19
N HIS A 38 6.20 34.69 -34.10
CA HIS A 38 5.30 33.54 -34.11
C HIS A 38 6.07 32.24 -34.31
N ASN A 39 6.95 32.19 -35.32
CA ASN A 39 7.77 31.00 -35.58
C ASN A 39 8.76 30.73 -34.43
N THR A 40 9.32 31.79 -33.83
CA THR A 40 10.21 31.66 -32.67
C THR A 40 9.51 31.01 -31.47
N ILE A 41 8.25 31.38 -31.22
CA ILE A 41 7.42 30.77 -30.16
C ILE A 41 7.17 29.30 -30.48
N ILE A 42 6.71 28.99 -31.71
CA ILE A 42 6.44 27.61 -32.15
C ILE A 42 7.69 26.74 -32.01
N ASP A 43 8.85 27.19 -32.49
CA ASP A 43 10.10 26.42 -32.42
C ASP A 43 10.49 26.11 -30.98
N ARG A 44 10.35 27.08 -30.07
CA ARG A 44 10.67 26.89 -28.65
C ARG A 44 9.69 25.98 -27.92
N LEU A 45 8.40 26.08 -28.22
CA LEU A 45 7.40 25.13 -27.70
C LEU A 45 7.66 23.73 -28.27
N SER A 46 8.05 23.61 -29.53
CA SER A 46 8.40 22.33 -30.16
C SER A 46 9.61 21.67 -29.50
N GLN A 47 10.61 22.47 -29.09
CA GLN A 47 11.73 21.98 -28.28
C GLN A 47 11.26 21.49 -26.91
N GLN A 48 10.36 22.20 -26.24
CA GLN A 48 9.81 21.75 -24.96
C GLN A 48 9.01 20.45 -25.10
N TRP A 49 8.18 20.34 -26.13
CA TRP A 49 7.45 19.11 -26.44
C TRP A 49 8.41 17.92 -26.61
N THR A 50 9.49 18.12 -27.37
CA THR A 50 10.53 17.10 -27.56
C THR A 50 11.15 16.65 -26.24
N LYS A 51 11.38 17.59 -25.30
CA LYS A 51 11.89 17.25 -23.96
C LYS A 51 10.90 16.39 -23.18
N TRP A 52 9.60 16.72 -23.24
CA TRP A 52 8.55 15.94 -22.60
C TRP A 52 8.42 14.54 -23.21
N GLU A 53 8.46 14.40 -24.55
CA GLU A 53 8.49 13.10 -25.24
C GLU A 53 9.68 12.24 -24.83
N GLN A 54 10.83 12.87 -24.57
CA GLN A 54 12.05 12.20 -24.08
C GLN A 54 11.98 11.85 -22.58
N GLY A 55 10.84 12.03 -21.92
CA GLY A 55 10.62 11.69 -20.51
C GLY A 55 11.10 12.75 -19.52
N ASN A 56 11.46 13.95 -19.98
CA ASN A 56 11.80 15.08 -19.10
C ASN A 56 10.54 15.81 -18.60
N ILE A 57 9.57 15.05 -18.10
CA ILE A 57 8.35 15.57 -17.48
C ILE A 57 8.56 15.56 -15.97
N LEU A 58 8.39 16.72 -15.33
CA LEU A 58 8.45 16.85 -13.88
C LEU A 58 7.12 16.40 -13.25
N ALA A 59 7.13 15.97 -11.99
CA ALA A 59 5.87 15.66 -11.32
C ALA A 59 4.99 16.90 -11.12
N SER A 60 5.61 18.07 -10.96
CA SER A 60 4.90 19.36 -10.93
C SER A 60 4.14 19.60 -12.23
N ASP A 61 4.69 19.22 -13.38
CA ASP A 61 4.01 19.33 -14.68
C ASP A 61 2.79 18.40 -14.74
N VAL A 62 2.94 17.14 -14.32
CA VAL A 62 1.83 16.17 -14.26
C VAL A 62 0.71 16.65 -13.34
N ARG A 63 1.04 17.14 -12.14
CA ARG A 63 0.02 17.65 -11.20
C ARG A 63 -0.65 18.91 -11.73
N THR A 64 0.09 19.74 -12.46
CA THR A 64 -0.47 20.92 -13.11
C THR A 64 -1.48 20.51 -14.18
N TRP A 65 -1.14 19.51 -15.02
CA TRP A 65 -2.05 18.92 -16.00
C TRP A 65 -3.33 18.34 -15.38
N GLU A 66 -3.19 17.60 -14.28
CA GLU A 66 -4.33 16.99 -13.58
C GLU A 66 -5.27 18.03 -12.94
N LYS A 67 -4.73 19.17 -12.51
CA LYS A 67 -5.51 20.24 -11.85
C LYS A 67 -6.23 21.17 -12.82
N PHE A 68 -5.98 21.09 -14.12
CA PHE A 68 -6.66 21.97 -15.07
C PHE A 68 -8.16 21.71 -15.13
N SER A 69 -8.91 22.81 -15.09
CA SER A 69 -10.33 22.83 -15.42
C SER A 69 -10.55 22.55 -16.92
N GLY A 70 -11.79 22.23 -17.31
CA GLY A 70 -12.12 21.96 -18.72
C GLY A 70 -11.74 23.10 -19.68
N GLU A 71 -11.92 24.35 -19.26
CA GLU A 71 -11.50 25.51 -20.06
C GLU A 71 -9.98 25.61 -20.22
N LYS A 72 -9.23 25.47 -19.12
CA LYS A 72 -7.77 25.49 -19.16
C LYS A 72 -7.23 24.36 -20.04
N LYS A 73 -7.76 23.15 -19.89
CA LYS A 73 -7.42 22.01 -20.76
C LYS A 73 -7.67 22.35 -22.22
N ALA A 74 -8.83 22.91 -22.57
CA ALA A 74 -9.14 23.29 -23.95
C ALA A 74 -8.14 24.32 -24.53
N ILE A 75 -7.68 25.28 -23.72
CA ILE A 75 -6.65 26.25 -24.12
C ILE A 75 -5.31 25.55 -24.37
N VAL A 76 -4.86 24.71 -23.42
CA VAL A 76 -3.60 23.95 -23.58
C VAL A 76 -3.68 23.04 -24.79
N HIS A 77 -4.72 22.22 -24.95
CA HIS A 77 -4.90 21.38 -26.14
C HIS A 77 -4.83 22.20 -27.43
N LYS A 78 -5.48 23.38 -27.49
CA LYS A 78 -5.44 24.21 -28.70
C LYS A 78 -4.03 24.71 -29.01
N ILE A 79 -3.31 25.24 -28.01
CA ILE A 79 -1.92 25.70 -28.16
C ILE A 79 -1.03 24.56 -28.65
N TRP A 80 -1.08 23.43 -27.95
CA TRP A 80 -0.13 22.36 -28.19
C TRP A 80 -0.50 21.49 -29.40
N SER A 81 -1.77 21.45 -29.82
CA SER A 81 -2.17 20.88 -31.12
C SER A 81 -1.59 21.70 -32.28
N LEU A 82 -1.56 23.03 -32.16
CA LEU A 82 -0.91 23.89 -33.16
C LEU A 82 0.60 23.58 -33.23
N VAL A 83 1.27 23.47 -32.09
CA VAL A 83 2.70 23.13 -32.00
C VAL A 83 2.98 21.75 -32.61
N ALA A 84 2.17 20.75 -32.26
CA ALA A 84 2.26 19.40 -32.81
C ALA A 84 2.11 19.41 -34.34
N GLN A 85 1.05 20.06 -34.85
CA GLN A 85 0.79 20.18 -36.28
C GLN A 85 1.94 20.86 -37.03
N LYS A 86 2.45 21.98 -36.50
CA LYS A 86 3.56 22.73 -37.12
C LYS A 86 4.89 21.96 -37.09
N SER A 87 5.04 21.05 -36.15
CA SER A 87 6.20 20.16 -36.06
C SER A 87 6.06 18.85 -36.83
N GLY A 88 4.92 18.60 -37.49
CA GLY A 88 4.64 17.34 -38.16
C GLY A 88 4.34 16.16 -37.21
N ARG A 89 3.97 16.44 -35.96
CA ARG A 89 3.56 15.43 -34.97
C ARG A 89 2.06 15.17 -35.06
N GLN A 90 1.64 13.95 -34.72
CA GLN A 90 0.22 13.56 -34.67
C GLN A 90 -0.29 13.28 -33.25
N ASP A 91 0.62 13.18 -32.27
CA ASP A 91 0.25 12.84 -30.91
C ASP A 91 -0.43 14.01 -30.19
N ASP A 92 -1.44 13.67 -29.39
CA ASP A 92 -2.09 14.61 -28.47
C ASP A 92 -1.21 14.81 -27.23
N ILE A 93 -1.29 15.99 -26.61
CA ILE A 93 -0.58 16.29 -25.36
C ILE A 93 -0.99 15.34 -24.23
N ASP A 94 -2.22 14.84 -24.24
CA ASP A 94 -2.67 13.80 -23.31
C ASP A 94 -1.78 12.55 -23.36
N ILE A 95 -1.42 12.11 -24.56
CA ILE A 95 -0.59 10.91 -24.77
C ILE A 95 0.80 11.12 -24.17
N VAL A 96 1.35 12.33 -24.31
CA VAL A 96 2.66 12.71 -23.77
C VAL A 96 2.68 12.58 -22.24
N PHE A 97 1.61 13.05 -21.56
CA PHE A 97 1.53 13.04 -20.10
C PHE A 97 1.03 11.72 -19.50
N ASP A 98 0.33 10.89 -20.27
CA ASP A 98 -0.32 9.66 -19.79
C ASP A 98 0.68 8.64 -19.21
N SER A 99 1.82 8.46 -19.86
CA SER A 99 2.86 7.53 -19.42
C SER A 99 3.54 8.00 -18.13
N SER A 100 3.91 9.27 -18.04
CA SER A 100 4.52 9.87 -16.85
C SER A 100 3.54 9.95 -15.68
N ARG A 101 2.24 10.19 -15.94
CA ARG A 101 1.19 10.11 -14.91
C ARG A 101 1.10 8.71 -14.30
N LYS A 102 1.04 7.67 -15.13
CA LYS A 102 1.04 6.27 -14.66
C LYS A 102 2.31 5.95 -13.86
N ALA A 103 3.47 6.39 -14.34
CA ALA A 103 4.73 6.18 -13.65
C ALA A 103 4.79 6.87 -12.28
N LEU A 104 4.37 8.14 -12.20
CA LEU A 104 4.31 8.90 -10.94
C LEU A 104 3.33 8.25 -9.95
N LYS A 105 2.14 7.87 -10.43
CA LYS A 105 1.13 7.19 -9.60
C LYS A 105 1.69 5.89 -9.02
N ASN A 106 2.32 5.04 -9.82
CA ASN A 106 2.90 3.79 -9.35
C ASN A 106 4.01 4.01 -8.30
N LYS A 107 4.83 5.05 -8.48
CA LYS A 107 5.90 5.41 -7.52
C LYS A 107 5.34 5.91 -6.20
N LEU A 108 4.31 6.77 -6.24
CA LEU A 108 3.60 7.24 -5.04
C LEU A 108 2.91 6.09 -4.32
N GLU A 109 2.21 5.21 -5.04
CA GLU A 109 1.58 4.03 -4.44
C GLU A 109 2.61 3.10 -3.80
N THR A 110 3.80 2.95 -4.39
CA THR A 110 4.90 2.17 -3.81
C THR A 110 5.42 2.83 -2.53
N ASN A 111 5.61 4.16 -2.54
CA ASN A 111 6.01 4.93 -1.37
C ASN A 111 4.99 4.75 -0.21
N ASP A 112 3.70 4.87 -0.50
CA ASP A 112 2.62 4.70 0.48
C ASP A 112 2.56 3.28 1.05
N LYS A 113 2.76 2.26 0.20
CA LYS A 113 2.84 0.85 0.62
C LYS A 113 4.00 0.63 1.61
N VAL A 114 5.17 1.18 1.30
CA VAL A 114 6.34 1.08 2.17
C VAL A 114 6.11 1.80 3.51
N ILE A 115 5.57 3.04 3.49
CA ILE A 115 5.22 3.79 4.71
C ILE A 115 4.28 2.97 5.59
N THR A 116 3.21 2.46 5.00
CA THR A 116 2.20 1.69 5.74
C THR A 116 2.80 0.42 6.34
N CYS A 117 3.64 -0.27 5.58
CA CYS A 117 4.35 -1.47 6.03
C CYS A 117 5.28 -1.17 7.22
N LEU A 118 6.16 -0.16 7.10
CA LEU A 118 7.08 0.24 8.16
C LEU A 118 6.36 0.65 9.44
N ASN A 119 5.27 1.40 9.32
CA ASN A 119 4.48 1.85 10.46
C ASN A 119 3.69 0.72 11.13
N THR A 120 3.26 -0.27 10.35
CA THR A 120 2.47 -1.41 10.87
C THR A 120 3.36 -2.44 11.55
N TYR A 121 4.46 -2.83 10.93
CA TYR A 121 5.25 -3.98 11.37
C TYR A 121 6.54 -3.59 12.08
N CYS A 122 7.21 -2.52 11.66
CA CYS A 122 8.57 -2.20 12.12
C CYS A 122 8.63 -1.19 13.26
N ARG A 123 7.55 -1.04 14.05
CA ARG A 123 7.45 0.00 15.10
C ARG A 123 8.61 -0.02 16.09
N GLU A 124 9.13 -1.20 16.41
CA GLU A 124 10.20 -1.42 17.39
C GLU A 124 11.57 -1.70 16.73
N ALA A 125 11.68 -1.59 15.40
CA ALA A 125 12.92 -1.86 14.69
C ALA A 125 13.97 -0.78 14.96
N ILE A 126 15.23 -1.18 15.13
CA ILE A 126 16.33 -0.25 15.43
C ILE A 126 16.69 0.70 14.29
N ASP A 127 16.40 0.29 13.06
CA ASP A 127 16.72 0.97 11.81
C ASP A 127 15.48 1.57 11.14
N LYS A 128 14.32 1.59 11.82
CA LYS A 128 13.08 2.20 11.29
C LYS A 128 13.31 3.64 10.82
N GLN A 129 13.99 4.44 11.63
CA GLN A 129 14.24 5.85 11.31
C GLN A 129 15.05 6.01 10.01
N LYS A 130 16.02 5.13 9.77
CA LYS A 130 16.80 5.13 8.51
C LYS A 130 15.86 5.00 7.30
N TYR A 131 14.89 4.08 7.37
CA TYR A 131 13.93 3.88 6.28
C TYR A 131 12.91 4.99 6.18
N ASP A 132 12.43 5.53 7.30
CA ASP A 132 11.53 6.70 7.30
C ASP A 132 12.21 7.91 6.61
N ASP A 133 13.50 8.15 6.89
CA ASP A 133 14.29 9.20 6.24
C ASP A 133 14.48 8.93 4.73
N LEU A 134 14.79 7.69 4.35
CA LEU A 134 14.92 7.29 2.94
C LEU A 134 13.62 7.50 2.16
N VAL A 135 12.49 7.10 2.73
CA VAL A 135 11.16 7.25 2.12
C VAL A 135 10.79 8.71 1.99
N LYS A 136 11.08 9.53 3.00
CA LYS A 136 10.86 10.97 2.97
C LYS A 136 11.71 11.64 1.88
N ASN A 137 13.01 11.36 1.85
CA ASN A 137 13.90 11.91 0.82
C ASN A 137 13.45 11.49 -0.58
N TRP A 138 13.07 10.22 -0.75
CA TRP A 138 12.54 9.73 -2.02
C TRP A 138 11.24 10.44 -2.44
N HIS A 139 10.35 10.73 -1.48
CA HIS A 139 9.15 11.51 -1.73
C HIS A 139 9.46 12.96 -2.17
N GLU A 140 10.45 13.59 -1.54
CA GLU A 140 10.90 14.94 -1.91
C GLU A 140 11.46 15.00 -3.35
N LEU A 141 12.09 13.93 -3.84
CA LEU A 141 12.54 13.86 -5.24
C LEU A 141 11.37 13.95 -6.23
N PHE A 142 10.17 13.50 -5.86
CA PHE A 142 8.99 13.67 -6.72
C PHE A 142 8.68 15.15 -6.97
N GLU A 143 9.08 16.09 -6.10
CA GLU A 143 8.87 17.52 -6.35
C GLU A 143 9.91 18.15 -7.28
N LEU A 144 11.12 17.58 -7.34
CA LEU A 144 12.30 18.24 -7.87
C LEU A 144 12.80 17.65 -9.18
N GLU A 145 12.57 16.36 -9.41
CA GLU A 145 13.19 15.62 -10.51
C GLU A 145 12.19 15.18 -11.59
N ASN A 146 12.75 14.77 -12.73
CA ASN A 146 11.98 14.15 -13.82
C ASN A 146 11.42 12.81 -13.33
N ILE A 147 10.14 12.54 -13.61
CA ILE A 147 9.48 11.33 -13.10
C ILE A 147 10.25 10.07 -13.50
N HIS A 148 10.79 10.02 -14.72
CA HIS A 148 11.48 8.84 -15.22
C HIS A 148 12.90 8.65 -14.67
N SER A 149 13.55 9.69 -14.10
CA SER A 149 14.88 9.57 -13.48
C SER A 149 14.85 9.12 -12.03
N ILE A 150 13.68 9.21 -11.37
CA ILE A 150 13.56 8.90 -9.94
C ILE A 150 13.51 7.39 -9.72
N ASP A 151 14.65 6.78 -9.46
CA ASP A 151 14.69 5.35 -9.13
C ASP A 151 14.28 5.06 -7.69
N ILE A 152 13.89 3.82 -7.42
CA ILE A 152 13.67 3.34 -6.05
C ILE A 152 15.05 3.26 -5.39
N PRO A 153 15.28 3.89 -4.22
CA PRO A 153 16.53 3.76 -3.48
C PRO A 153 16.90 2.28 -3.28
N SER A 154 18.17 1.94 -3.49
CA SER A 154 18.65 0.54 -3.39
C SER A 154 18.28 -0.11 -2.05
N ASP A 155 18.35 0.65 -0.96
CA ASP A 155 18.00 0.17 0.38
C ASP A 155 16.50 -0.15 0.51
N LEU A 156 15.64 0.55 -0.24
CA LEU A 156 14.20 0.26 -0.29
C LEU A 156 13.85 -0.88 -1.23
N SER A 157 14.72 -1.23 -2.19
CA SER A 157 14.46 -2.30 -3.16
C SER A 157 14.18 -3.67 -2.52
N ASN A 158 14.77 -3.93 -1.34
CA ASN A 158 14.52 -5.17 -0.59
C ASN A 158 13.22 -5.13 0.23
N ILE A 159 12.73 -3.94 0.58
CA ILE A 159 11.50 -3.76 1.35
C ILE A 159 10.27 -3.77 0.45
N VAL A 160 10.37 -3.20 -0.76
CA VAL A 160 9.24 -3.06 -1.68
C VAL A 160 8.50 -4.40 -1.91
N PRO A 161 9.16 -5.52 -2.25
CA PRO A 161 8.48 -6.81 -2.45
C PRO A 161 7.78 -7.34 -1.19
N LEU A 162 8.34 -7.06 0.00
CA LEU A 162 7.75 -7.46 1.28
C LEU A 162 6.53 -6.59 1.60
N ALA A 163 6.63 -5.29 1.35
CA ALA A 163 5.52 -4.35 1.49
C ALA A 163 4.37 -4.68 0.54
N GLU A 164 4.65 -5.06 -0.70
CA GLU A 164 3.61 -5.48 -1.65
C GLU A 164 2.82 -6.71 -1.17
N GLN A 165 3.49 -7.67 -0.52
CA GLN A 165 2.84 -8.86 0.04
C GLN A 165 2.06 -8.55 1.32
N LEU A 166 2.60 -7.73 2.21
CA LEU A 166 2.04 -7.50 3.54
C LEU A 166 0.98 -6.40 3.60
N ASN A 167 1.08 -5.39 2.73
CA ASN A 167 0.23 -4.20 2.81
C ASN A 167 -1.28 -4.47 2.58
N PRO A 168 -1.70 -5.36 1.67
CA PRO A 168 -3.12 -5.69 1.50
C PRO A 168 -3.81 -6.15 2.79
N TYR A 169 -3.03 -6.75 3.71
CA TYR A 169 -3.53 -7.29 4.97
C TYR A 169 -3.23 -6.39 6.16
N ALA A 170 -2.53 -5.26 5.95
CA ALA A 170 -2.04 -4.42 7.04
C ALA A 170 -3.14 -3.95 7.99
N THR A 171 -4.40 -3.84 7.54
CA THR A 171 -5.56 -3.43 8.33
C THR A 171 -6.50 -4.58 8.72
N ALA A 172 -6.26 -5.81 8.26
CA ALA A 172 -7.10 -6.96 8.58
C ALA A 172 -6.92 -7.36 10.06
N SER A 173 -8.00 -7.33 10.83
CA SER A 173 -7.98 -7.60 12.29
C SER A 173 -7.61 -9.05 12.60
N ALA A 174 -8.14 -9.99 11.82
CA ALA A 174 -7.82 -11.41 11.83
C ALA A 174 -6.31 -11.65 11.68
N TRP A 175 -5.70 -11.05 10.65
CA TRP A 175 -4.26 -11.13 10.40
C TRP A 175 -3.46 -10.55 11.55
N ARG A 176 -3.78 -9.32 11.99
CA ARG A 176 -3.08 -8.66 13.11
C ARG A 176 -3.14 -9.47 14.38
N THR A 177 -4.29 -10.07 14.67
CA THR A 177 -4.48 -10.89 15.86
C THR A 177 -3.64 -12.16 15.77
N TYR A 178 -3.64 -12.84 14.62
CA TYR A 178 -2.80 -14.02 14.40
C TYR A 178 -1.31 -13.70 14.55
N LEU A 179 -0.84 -12.64 13.88
CA LEU A 179 0.55 -12.18 13.96
C LEU A 179 0.98 -11.92 15.41
N ASN A 180 0.17 -11.18 16.17
CA ASN A 180 0.43 -10.88 17.59
C ASN A 180 0.47 -12.13 18.48
N GLN A 181 -0.24 -13.19 18.12
CA GLN A 181 -0.19 -14.45 18.87
C GLN A 181 1.11 -15.22 18.62
N GLN A 182 1.66 -15.15 17.41
CA GLN A 182 2.92 -15.82 17.06
C GLN A 182 4.15 -15.06 17.57
N THR A 183 4.08 -13.73 17.67
CA THR A 183 5.21 -12.89 18.11
C THR A 183 5.34 -12.77 19.62
N ARG A 184 4.28 -13.07 20.40
CA ARG A 184 4.36 -13.06 21.86
C ARG A 184 5.25 -14.21 22.35
N PRO A 185 6.26 -13.94 23.20
CA PRO A 185 6.99 -15.02 23.85
C PRO A 185 5.99 -15.86 24.65
N LYS A 186 6.03 -17.18 24.46
CA LYS A 186 5.23 -18.12 25.26
C LYS A 186 5.65 -17.93 26.73
N SER A 187 4.95 -17.06 27.45
CA SER A 187 5.13 -16.99 28.88
C SER A 187 4.65 -18.34 29.42
N ASN A 188 5.58 -19.10 30.00
CA ASN A 188 5.25 -20.27 30.80
C ASN A 188 4.33 -19.79 31.92
N ASN A 189 3.01 -19.86 31.74
CA ASN A 189 2.04 -20.05 32.81
C ASN A 189 0.62 -20.30 32.27
N ARG A 190 0.10 -21.48 32.67
CA ARG A 190 -1.28 -21.96 32.62
C ARG A 190 -1.83 -22.34 31.25
N SER A 191 -1.67 -23.64 30.99
CA SER A 191 -2.62 -24.50 30.29
C SER A 191 -4.08 -24.17 30.64
N VAL A 192 -4.69 -23.29 29.86
CA VAL A 192 -6.10 -23.43 29.50
C VAL A 192 -6.08 -23.97 28.09
N GLY A 193 -6.56 -25.20 27.92
CA GLY A 193 -6.35 -26.04 26.75
C GLY A 193 -6.60 -25.33 25.42
N ARG A 194 -5.52 -25.01 24.70
CA ARG A 194 -5.57 -24.78 23.26
C ARG A 194 -5.17 -26.08 22.59
N ARG A 195 -6.09 -26.68 21.85
CA ARG A 195 -5.72 -27.71 20.86
C ARG A 195 -4.80 -27.04 19.86
N SER A 196 -3.59 -27.58 19.74
CA SER A 196 -2.67 -27.24 18.67
C SER A 196 -3.34 -27.64 17.36
N LEU A 197 -3.57 -26.67 16.47
CA LEU A 197 -4.05 -26.88 15.08
C LEU A 197 -3.07 -27.71 14.21
N LYS A 198 -2.04 -28.34 14.80
CA LYS A 198 -1.00 -29.11 14.11
C LYS A 198 -1.13 -30.63 14.22
N GLU A 199 -2.11 -31.16 14.96
CA GLU A 199 -2.26 -32.61 15.08
C GLU A 199 -3.30 -33.16 14.10
N PRO A 200 -2.93 -34.13 13.22
CA PRO A 200 -3.88 -34.85 12.39
C PRO A 200 -4.86 -35.63 13.25
N ILE A 201 -6.13 -35.62 12.84
CA ILE A 201 -7.24 -36.31 13.49
C ILE A 201 -7.04 -37.82 13.38
N GLU A 202 -6.41 -38.42 14.38
CA GLU A 202 -6.57 -39.84 14.71
C GLU A 202 -7.00 -39.94 16.18
N ARG A 203 -8.30 -40.09 16.41
CA ARG A 203 -8.81 -40.63 17.67
C ARG A 203 -9.69 -41.83 17.39
N HIS A 204 -9.07 -43.00 17.44
CA HIS A 204 -9.76 -44.23 17.76
C HIS A 204 -10.00 -44.32 19.26
N LEU A 205 -11.19 -44.81 19.59
CA LEU A 205 -11.72 -45.25 20.87
C LEU A 205 -10.70 -45.95 21.79
N SER A 206 -10.67 -45.55 23.06
CA SER A 206 -10.46 -46.37 24.28
C SER A 206 -10.73 -45.43 25.46
N GLU A 207 -11.90 -45.50 26.11
CA GLU A 207 -12.20 -46.31 27.30
C GLU A 207 -11.37 -45.97 28.55
N GLU A 208 -12.12 -45.81 29.64
CA GLU A 208 -11.84 -45.24 30.95
C GLU A 208 -10.67 -45.92 31.71
N ILE A 209 -10.13 -45.21 32.72
CA ILE A 209 -9.98 -45.67 34.11
C ILE A 209 -9.70 -44.44 34.99
N ASP A 210 -10.52 -44.30 36.03
CA ASP A 210 -10.32 -43.44 37.21
C ASP A 210 -9.10 -43.89 38.02
N ASP A 211 -8.33 -42.95 38.59
CA ASP A 211 -7.83 -43.13 39.95
C ASP A 211 -7.50 -41.79 40.63
N ASP A 212 -7.83 -41.78 41.92
CA ASP A 212 -7.99 -40.67 42.83
C ASP A 212 -6.80 -40.69 43.80
N THR A 213 -5.97 -39.65 43.88
CA THR A 213 -5.20 -39.42 45.13
C THR A 213 -4.82 -37.96 45.37
N ARG A 214 -5.43 -37.45 46.44
CA ARG A 214 -5.21 -36.23 47.20
C ARG A 214 -3.91 -36.27 48.03
N SER A 215 -3.17 -35.16 48.13
CA SER A 215 -2.79 -34.51 49.40
C SER A 215 -1.88 -33.27 49.23
N GLN A 216 -2.09 -32.32 50.14
CA GLN A 216 -1.48 -30.99 50.29
C GLN A 216 -0.14 -31.04 51.07
N GLU A 217 0.77 -30.07 50.89
CA GLU A 217 1.04 -28.95 51.83
C GLU A 217 2.37 -28.17 51.57
N HIS A 218 2.25 -26.85 51.71
CA HIS A 218 3.18 -25.79 52.18
C HIS A 218 4.70 -26.02 52.36
N VAL A 219 5.54 -25.06 51.91
CA VAL A 219 6.22 -24.01 52.73
C VAL A 219 7.18 -23.12 51.88
N LEU A 220 7.05 -21.82 52.17
CA LEU A 220 7.84 -20.60 51.93
C LEU A 220 9.33 -20.62 51.47
N SER A 221 9.57 -19.73 50.49
CA SER A 221 10.59 -18.65 50.41
C SER A 221 12.10 -18.96 50.49
N ALA A 222 12.81 -18.67 49.38
CA ALA A 222 14.04 -17.89 49.45
C ALA A 222 14.26 -17.10 48.15
N ASP A 223 14.31 -15.80 48.35
CA ASP A 223 14.58 -14.71 47.43
C ASP A 223 15.97 -14.84 46.78
N LYS A 224 16.02 -14.92 45.45
CA LYS A 224 17.20 -14.57 44.65
C LYS A 224 16.73 -13.76 43.46
N SER A 225 16.72 -12.45 43.68
CA SER A 225 16.70 -11.41 42.65
C SER A 225 17.90 -11.59 41.70
N GLU A 226 17.71 -12.40 40.66
CA GLU A 226 18.51 -12.32 39.45
C GLU A 226 17.95 -11.17 38.62
N LYS A 227 18.65 -10.03 38.68
CA LYS A 227 18.56 -8.99 37.66
C LYS A 227 19.06 -9.58 36.34
N THR A 228 18.16 -10.21 35.59
CA THR A 228 18.30 -10.38 34.16
C THR A 228 18.15 -8.99 33.53
N THR A 229 19.28 -8.36 33.24
CA THR A 229 19.35 -7.31 32.23
C THR A 229 18.87 -7.94 30.93
N ASN A 230 17.60 -7.70 30.59
CA ASN A 230 17.06 -7.97 29.27
C ASN A 230 17.90 -7.19 28.25
N GLU A 231 18.91 -7.82 27.67
CA GLU A 231 19.47 -7.37 26.40
C GLU A 231 18.32 -7.40 25.41
N THR A 232 17.77 -6.22 25.12
CA THR A 232 16.81 -6.04 24.04
C THR A 232 17.54 -6.38 22.75
N VAL A 233 17.30 -7.60 22.26
CA VAL A 233 17.76 -8.05 20.94
C VAL A 233 17.33 -6.97 19.95
N LYS A 234 18.31 -6.31 19.36
CA LYS A 234 18.06 -5.29 18.35
C LYS A 234 17.60 -6.00 17.08
N ILE A 235 16.35 -5.79 16.69
CA ILE A 235 15.78 -6.41 15.47
C ILE A 235 15.70 -5.34 14.38
N GLU A 236 16.16 -5.68 13.19
CA GLU A 236 16.12 -4.83 12.00
C GLU A 236 14.79 -4.95 11.24
N CYS A 237 14.39 -3.90 10.52
CA CYS A 237 13.15 -3.86 9.74
C CYS A 237 13.03 -5.05 8.79
N ILE A 238 14.06 -5.34 8.00
CA ILE A 238 14.03 -6.43 7.02
C ILE A 238 13.70 -7.76 7.71
N SER A 239 14.40 -8.08 8.80
CA SER A 239 14.16 -9.29 9.58
C SER A 239 12.74 -9.39 10.12
N ILE A 240 12.16 -8.28 10.59
CA ILE A 240 10.75 -8.24 11.04
C ILE A 240 9.80 -8.52 9.87
N LEU A 241 10.02 -7.88 8.73
CA LEU A 241 9.17 -8.02 7.56
C LEU A 241 9.24 -9.42 6.96
N GLU A 242 10.42 -10.02 6.86
CA GLU A 242 10.61 -11.39 6.41
C GLU A 242 9.89 -12.38 7.34
N GLN A 243 10.02 -12.19 8.66
CA GLN A 243 9.31 -13.01 9.64
C GLN A 243 7.79 -12.82 9.53
N ALA A 244 7.31 -11.60 9.28
CA ALA A 244 5.90 -11.33 9.05
C ALA A 244 5.39 -12.01 7.77
N VAL A 245 6.14 -12.00 6.67
CA VAL A 245 5.79 -12.72 5.43
C VAL A 245 5.74 -14.23 5.68
N LYS A 246 6.71 -14.80 6.39
CA LYS A 246 6.67 -16.22 6.76
C LYS A 246 5.43 -16.55 7.60
N THR A 247 5.10 -15.68 8.56
CA THR A 247 3.91 -15.84 9.40
C THR A 247 2.61 -15.71 8.57
N LEU A 248 2.62 -14.88 7.52
CA LEU A 248 1.49 -14.74 6.59
C LEU A 248 1.30 -16.01 5.78
N GLN A 249 2.39 -16.65 5.34
CA GLN A 249 2.33 -17.94 4.66
C GLN A 249 1.74 -19.02 5.58
N ASP A 250 2.14 -19.07 6.85
CA ASP A 250 1.54 -19.99 7.83
C ASP A 250 0.04 -19.71 8.02
N PHE A 251 -0.34 -18.44 8.10
CA PHE A 251 -1.75 -18.03 8.18
C PHE A 251 -2.55 -18.45 6.94
N GLU A 252 -2.00 -18.27 5.75
CA GLU A 252 -2.60 -18.71 4.49
C GLU A 252 -2.80 -20.24 4.45
N GLN A 253 -1.84 -21.01 4.95
CA GLN A 253 -1.98 -22.48 5.03
C GLN A 253 -3.10 -22.89 5.99
N ILE A 254 -3.25 -22.20 7.14
CA ILE A 254 -4.36 -22.46 8.07
C ILE A 254 -5.69 -22.14 7.41
N LEU A 255 -5.79 -21.00 6.71
CA LEU A 255 -6.98 -20.67 5.93
C LEU A 255 -7.27 -21.80 4.95
N LYS A 256 -6.30 -22.23 4.13
CA LYS A 256 -6.45 -23.33 3.16
C LYS A 256 -6.90 -24.65 3.79
N LEU A 257 -6.34 -25.05 4.94
CA LEU A 257 -6.78 -26.28 5.64
C LEU A 257 -8.25 -26.19 6.08
N ILE A 258 -8.68 -25.02 6.54
CA ILE A 258 -10.09 -24.75 6.83
C ILE A 258 -10.93 -24.78 5.55
N CYS A 259 -10.40 -24.30 4.43
CA CYS A 259 -11.08 -24.35 3.14
C CYS A 259 -11.29 -25.81 2.68
N ASP A 260 -10.25 -26.63 2.78
CA ASP A 260 -10.22 -28.00 2.26
C ASP A 260 -11.02 -28.99 3.12
N SER A 261 -11.24 -28.67 4.40
CA SER A 261 -12.10 -29.46 5.30
C SER A 261 -13.61 -29.30 5.03
N GLY A 262 -13.99 -28.44 4.07
CA GLY A 262 -15.34 -28.39 3.50
C GLY A 262 -16.44 -28.08 4.53
N ARG A 263 -17.39 -29.00 4.73
CA ARG A 263 -18.53 -28.83 5.66
C ARG A 263 -18.21 -29.21 7.11
N GLN A 264 -17.02 -29.74 7.40
CA GLN A 264 -16.62 -30.17 8.74
C GLN A 264 -15.73 -29.16 9.46
N VAL A 265 -15.64 -27.93 8.97
CA VAL A 265 -14.87 -26.89 9.65
C VAL A 265 -15.44 -26.68 11.05
N PRO A 266 -14.65 -26.91 12.11
CA PRO A 266 -15.06 -26.55 13.45
C PRO A 266 -15.30 -25.04 13.49
N ILE A 267 -16.52 -24.63 13.82
CA ILE A 267 -16.88 -23.20 13.93
C ILE A 267 -15.87 -22.49 14.85
N ASP A 268 -15.42 -23.15 15.91
CA ASP A 268 -14.42 -22.65 16.85
C ASP A 268 -13.09 -22.24 16.17
N ASP A 269 -12.67 -22.94 15.10
CA ASP A 269 -11.44 -22.62 14.36
C ASP A 269 -11.63 -21.35 13.53
N ILE A 270 -12.80 -21.16 12.91
CA ILE A 270 -13.14 -19.91 12.20
C ILE A 270 -13.20 -18.74 13.20
N LEU A 271 -13.77 -18.97 14.39
CA LEU A 271 -13.88 -17.93 15.41
C LEU A 271 -12.56 -17.54 16.03
N CYS A 272 -11.62 -18.47 16.14
CA CYS A 272 -10.25 -18.13 16.52
C CYS A 272 -9.56 -17.21 15.50
N LEU A 273 -9.95 -17.28 14.22
CA LEU A 273 -9.39 -16.45 13.15
C LEU A 273 -10.02 -15.06 13.07
N PHE A 274 -11.31 -14.94 13.35
CA PHE A 274 -12.05 -13.66 13.33
C PHE A 274 -12.54 -13.28 14.74
N PRO A 275 -11.63 -12.93 15.66
CA PRO A 275 -11.99 -12.62 17.04
C PRO A 275 -12.78 -11.31 17.17
N ASP A 276 -12.66 -10.42 16.17
CA ASP A 276 -13.39 -9.16 16.09
C ASP A 276 -14.48 -9.25 15.02
N ILE A 277 -15.70 -9.49 15.50
CA ILE A 277 -16.87 -9.76 14.67
C ILE A 277 -17.32 -8.55 13.84
N ASP A 278 -17.13 -7.34 14.38
CA ASP A 278 -17.54 -6.10 13.71
C ASP A 278 -16.67 -5.84 12.47
N HIS A 279 -15.47 -6.42 12.46
CA HIS A 279 -14.52 -6.34 11.36
C HIS A 279 -14.49 -7.58 10.47
N ALA A 280 -15.19 -8.66 10.81
CA ALA A 280 -15.10 -9.95 10.11
C ALA A 280 -15.46 -9.86 8.61
N GLU A 281 -16.52 -9.14 8.24
CA GLU A 281 -16.88 -8.94 6.83
C GLU A 281 -15.80 -8.16 6.04
N ASN A 282 -15.16 -7.18 6.68
CA ASN A 282 -14.08 -6.42 6.08
C ASN A 282 -12.81 -7.26 5.95
N ASP A 283 -12.47 -8.01 6.98
CA ASP A 283 -11.33 -8.92 6.98
C ASP A 283 -11.48 -9.99 5.91
N ILE A 284 -12.67 -10.59 5.75
CA ILE A 284 -12.93 -11.53 4.67
C ILE A 284 -12.65 -10.89 3.32
N LYS A 285 -13.13 -9.66 3.06
CA LYS A 285 -12.87 -8.95 1.80
C LYS A 285 -11.38 -8.74 1.54
N LEU A 286 -10.62 -8.38 2.55
CA LEU A 286 -9.16 -8.21 2.45
C LEU A 286 -8.44 -9.54 2.22
N LEU A 287 -8.97 -10.63 2.78
CA LEU A 287 -8.39 -11.98 2.68
C LEU A 287 -8.85 -12.75 1.44
N ILE A 288 -9.79 -12.24 0.64
CA ILE A 288 -10.25 -12.87 -0.62
C ILE A 288 -9.08 -13.38 -1.49
N PRO A 289 -7.98 -12.62 -1.71
CA PRO A 289 -6.88 -13.09 -2.54
C PRO A 289 -6.18 -14.36 -2.01
N LEU A 290 -6.32 -14.66 -0.71
CA LEU A 290 -5.75 -15.84 -0.05
C LEU A 290 -6.72 -17.04 -0.03
N LEU A 291 -8.00 -16.82 -0.35
CA LEU A 291 -9.07 -17.80 -0.26
C LEU A 291 -9.44 -18.34 -1.65
N ASN A 292 -9.83 -19.62 -1.72
CA ASN A 292 -10.41 -20.19 -2.92
C ASN A 292 -11.81 -19.56 -3.19
N GLN A 293 -12.20 -19.33 -4.43
CA GLN A 293 -13.50 -18.72 -4.76
C GLN A 293 -14.69 -19.59 -4.34
N ASP A 294 -14.55 -20.92 -4.35
CA ASP A 294 -15.64 -21.87 -4.08
C ASP A 294 -16.16 -21.83 -2.64
N ILE A 295 -15.38 -21.26 -1.72
CA ILE A 295 -15.61 -21.28 -0.27
C ILE A 295 -15.93 -19.89 0.31
N LEU A 296 -15.77 -18.83 -0.48
CA LEU A 296 -16.11 -17.47 -0.08
C LEU A 296 -17.56 -17.37 0.46
N PRO A 297 -18.56 -18.04 -0.15
CA PRO A 297 -19.93 -18.03 0.39
C PRO A 297 -20.02 -18.61 1.81
N LEU A 298 -19.19 -19.60 2.17
CA LEU A 298 -19.16 -20.19 3.51
C LEU A 298 -18.60 -19.21 4.53
N PHE A 299 -17.46 -18.56 4.25
CA PHE A 299 -16.89 -17.55 5.14
C PHE A 299 -17.84 -16.37 5.36
N PHE A 300 -18.49 -15.88 4.29
CA PHE A 300 -19.52 -14.84 4.42
C PHE A 300 -20.72 -15.33 5.23
N SER A 301 -21.20 -16.55 5.00
CA SER A 301 -22.32 -17.11 5.76
C SER A 301 -22.00 -17.24 7.26
N VAL A 302 -20.78 -17.69 7.61
CA VAL A 302 -20.35 -17.79 9.00
C VAL A 302 -20.21 -16.41 9.64
N ALA A 303 -19.57 -15.45 8.95
CA ALA A 303 -19.44 -14.08 9.46
C ALA A 303 -20.79 -13.36 9.62
N SER A 304 -21.69 -13.50 8.64
CA SER A 304 -23.05 -12.94 8.71
C SER A 304 -23.88 -13.59 9.81
N PHE A 305 -23.86 -14.93 9.92
CA PHE A 305 -24.52 -15.65 11.02
C PHE A 305 -24.01 -15.17 12.38
N TRP A 306 -22.70 -14.96 12.52
CA TRP A 306 -22.10 -14.50 13.76
C TRP A 306 -22.55 -13.09 14.16
N LYS A 307 -22.52 -12.16 13.20
CA LYS A 307 -22.98 -10.78 13.39
C LYS A 307 -24.44 -10.73 13.83
N ASP A 308 -25.28 -11.56 13.25
CA ASP A 308 -26.70 -11.67 13.62
C ASP A 308 -26.89 -12.37 14.97
N HIS A 309 -26.09 -13.38 15.30
CA HIS A 309 -26.18 -14.08 16.58
C HIS A 309 -25.92 -13.16 17.78
N ILE A 310 -24.92 -12.27 17.72
CA ILE A 310 -24.70 -11.26 18.77
C ILE A 310 -25.88 -10.31 18.88
N ARG A 311 -26.42 -9.86 17.75
CA ARG A 311 -27.56 -8.95 17.69
C ARG A 311 -28.82 -9.57 18.28
N ILE A 312 -29.06 -10.86 18.01
CA ILE A 312 -30.17 -11.64 18.59
C ILE A 312 -29.98 -11.81 20.10
N ARG A 313 -28.75 -12.09 20.56
CA ARG A 313 -28.46 -12.24 22.00
C ARG A 313 -28.76 -10.97 22.80
N TYR A 314 -28.58 -9.79 22.20
CA TYR A 314 -28.93 -8.49 22.79
C TYR A 314 -30.43 -8.16 22.76
N ILE A 315 -31.22 -8.78 21.87
CA ILE A 315 -32.68 -8.61 21.82
C ILE A 315 -33.38 -9.52 22.84
N CYS A 316 -32.74 -10.63 23.21
CA CYS A 316 -33.28 -11.62 24.14
C CYS A 316 -32.85 -11.44 25.61
N THR A 317 -32.14 -10.35 25.93
CA THR A 317 -31.79 -9.91 27.30
C THR A 317 -32.49 -8.60 27.62
#